data_AF-Q51042-F1
#
_entry.id   AF-Q51042-F1
#
_cell.length_a   1.000
_cell.length_b   1.000
_cell.length_c   1.000
_cell.angle_alpha   90.00
_cell.angle_beta   90.00
_cell.angle_gamma   90.00
#
_symmetry.space_group_name_H-M   'P 1'
#
loop_
_entity.id
_entity.type
_entity.pdbx_description
1 polymer ?
#
loop_
_entity_poly.entity_id
_entity_poly.type
_entity_poly.pdbx_seq_one_letter_code
_entity_poly.pdbx_strand_id
1 'polypeptide(L)'
;KSAVTEYYLNNGTWPENNASAGVASPADKIKGKYVQKVEVAKGVVTAEMASTGVNKEIKRKKLCLWGKRENGSVKWFCGQPVTRADDDSVADAKDGKEIDTKHLPSTCRDKASDAK
;
A
#
# COMPACT_ATOMS: atom_id res chain seq x y z
N LYS A 1 6.21 -0.68 -6.06
CA LYS A 1 6.39 0.75 -6.39
C LYS A 1 6.64 0.94 -7.88
N SER A 2 7.75 0.42 -8.43
CA SER A 2 8.13 0.62 -9.85
C SER A 2 6.99 0.34 -10.82
N ALA A 3 6.40 -0.86 -10.79
CA ALA A 3 5.33 -1.24 -11.71
C ALA A 3 4.06 -0.36 -11.58
N VAL A 4 3.70 0.04 -10.35
CA VAL A 4 2.57 0.95 -10.09
C VAL A 4 2.85 2.36 -10.61
N THR A 5 4.08 2.85 -10.42
CA THR A 5 4.52 4.15 -10.93
C THR A 5 4.56 4.15 -12.45
N GLU A 6 5.17 3.14 -13.08
CA GLU A 6 5.24 3.01 -14.53
C GLU A 6 3.84 2.94 -15.15
N TYR A 7 2.93 2.16 -14.56
CA TYR A 7 1.54 2.12 -15.01
C TYR A 7 0.90 3.52 -14.98
N TYR A 8 1.02 4.24 -13.86
CA TYR A 8 0.46 5.58 -13.74
C TYR A 8 1.06 6.56 -14.76
N LEU A 9 2.39 6.52 -14.96
CA LEU A 9 3.05 7.39 -15.93
C LEU A 9 2.64 7.11 -17.38
N ASN A 10 2.36 5.84 -17.71
CA ASN A 10 1.97 5.43 -19.06
C ASN A 10 0.46 5.63 -19.35
N ASN A 11 -0.40 5.53 -18.33
CA ASN A 11 -1.85 5.49 -18.52
C ASN A 11 -2.57 6.72 -17.95
N GLY A 12 -1.89 7.53 -17.14
CA GLY A 12 -2.47 8.70 -16.46
C GLY A 12 -3.39 8.36 -15.28
N THR A 13 -3.63 7.07 -15.01
CA THR A 13 -4.51 6.59 -13.93
C THR A 13 -3.81 5.50 -13.11
N TRP A 14 -4.24 5.30 -11.87
CA TRP A 14 -3.66 4.25 -11.03
C TRP A 14 -4.15 2.85 -11.44
N PRO A 15 -3.30 1.81 -11.37
CA PRO A 15 -3.73 0.46 -11.71
C PRO A 15 -4.78 -0.04 -10.72
N GLU A 16 -5.89 -0.56 -11.24
CA GLU A 16 -7.00 -1.01 -10.42
C GLU A 16 -6.64 -2.18 -9.51
N ASN A 17 -5.76 -3.07 -9.97
CA ASN A 17 -5.40 -4.32 -9.32
C ASN A 17 -3.97 -4.79 -9.67
N ASN A 18 -3.51 -5.88 -9.04
CA ASN A 18 -2.19 -6.50 -9.30
C ASN A 18 -1.94 -6.81 -10.78
N ALA A 19 -2.94 -7.35 -11.48
CA ALA A 19 -2.80 -7.74 -12.89
C ALA A 19 -2.60 -6.51 -13.79
N SER A 20 -3.38 -5.44 -13.56
CA SER A 20 -3.24 -4.17 -14.29
C SER A 20 -1.87 -3.54 -14.02
N ALA A 21 -1.38 -3.61 -12.78
CA ALA A 21 -0.04 -3.15 -12.43
C ALA A 21 1.10 -4.03 -12.99
N GLY A 22 0.80 -5.16 -13.67
CA GLY A 22 1.82 -6.05 -14.22
C GLY A 22 2.61 -6.82 -13.15
N VAL A 23 2.04 -7.04 -11.95
CA VAL A 23 2.67 -7.81 -10.87
C VAL A 23 1.95 -9.14 -10.63
N ALA A 24 2.54 -10.02 -9.82
CA ALA A 24 1.99 -11.34 -9.57
C ALA A 24 0.53 -11.27 -9.07
N SER A 25 -0.31 -12.09 -9.71
CA SER A 25 -1.74 -12.23 -9.45
C SER A 25 -2.10 -13.73 -9.37
N PRO A 26 -2.93 -14.16 -8.40
CA PRO A 26 -3.55 -13.38 -7.31
C PRO A 26 -2.55 -12.79 -6.28
N ALA A 27 -3.02 -11.86 -5.45
CA ALA A 27 -2.22 -11.09 -4.49
C ALA A 27 -1.46 -11.95 -3.44
N ASP A 28 -1.97 -13.14 -3.13
CA ASP A 28 -1.35 -14.12 -2.22
C ASP A 28 -0.16 -14.87 -2.84
N LYS A 29 0.12 -14.66 -4.13
CA LYS A 29 1.40 -15.07 -4.74
C LYS A 29 2.55 -14.16 -4.32
N ILE A 30 2.27 -12.93 -3.87
CA ILE A 30 3.28 -12.02 -3.30
C ILE A 30 3.26 -12.18 -1.78
N LYS A 31 4.02 -13.16 -1.29
CA LYS A 31 4.09 -13.52 0.14
C LYS A 31 5.52 -13.74 0.59
N GLY A 32 5.74 -13.76 1.89
CA GLY A 32 7.04 -14.03 2.50
C GLY A 32 6.90 -14.57 3.91
N LYS A 33 8.03 -14.71 4.62
CA LYS A 33 8.07 -15.28 5.97
C LYS A 33 7.09 -14.59 6.95
N TYR A 34 6.93 -13.27 6.83
CA TYR A 34 6.11 -12.45 7.72
C TYR A 34 4.93 -11.76 7.02
N VAL A 35 4.77 -11.95 5.71
CA VAL A 35 3.76 -11.27 4.88
C VAL A 35 2.88 -12.32 4.24
N GLN A 36 1.57 -12.23 4.47
CA GLN A 36 0.58 -13.14 3.93
C GLN A 36 0.28 -12.87 2.45
N LYS A 37 0.11 -11.59 2.09
CA LYS A 37 -0.17 -11.14 0.73
C LYS A 37 0.21 -9.69 0.53
N VAL A 38 0.43 -9.30 -0.73
CA VAL A 38 0.56 -7.89 -1.14
C VAL A 38 -0.42 -7.62 -2.27
N GLU A 39 -1.34 -6.70 -1.99
CA GLU A 39 -2.45 -6.34 -2.87
C GLU A 39 -2.25 -4.92 -3.40
N VAL A 40 -2.48 -4.73 -4.70
CA VAL A 40 -2.61 -3.43 -5.32
C VAL A 40 -4.09 -3.18 -5.51
N ALA A 41 -4.59 -2.05 -5.02
CA ALA A 41 -5.96 -1.60 -5.25
C ALA A 41 -5.94 -0.10 -5.57
N LYS A 42 -6.30 0.27 -6.80
CA LYS A 42 -6.21 1.67 -7.30
C LYS A 42 -4.86 2.32 -6.96
N GLY A 43 -3.77 1.61 -7.26
CA GLY A 43 -2.40 2.06 -6.99
C GLY A 43 -1.97 2.10 -5.51
N VAL A 44 -2.85 1.82 -4.55
CA VAL A 44 -2.46 1.61 -3.15
C VAL A 44 -1.94 0.19 -2.99
N VAL A 45 -0.72 0.05 -2.48
CA VAL A 45 -0.08 -1.24 -2.21
C VAL A 45 -0.26 -1.57 -0.73
N THR A 46 -1.09 -2.57 -0.44
CA THR A 46 -1.39 -3.04 0.91
C THR A 46 -0.64 -4.33 1.21
N ALA A 47 0.20 -4.33 2.23
CA ALA A 47 0.84 -5.54 2.74
C ALA A 47 0.10 -6.04 3.99
N GLU A 48 -0.37 -7.28 3.97
CA GLU A 48 -1.00 -7.94 5.12
C GLU A 48 0.00 -8.86 5.82
N MET A 49 0.17 -8.68 7.12
CA MET A 49 1.09 -9.49 7.93
C MET A 49 0.56 -10.91 8.13
N ALA A 50 1.48 -11.87 8.17
CA ALA A 50 1.16 -13.28 8.38
C ALA A 50 0.39 -13.54 9.68
N SER A 51 -0.31 -14.67 9.72
CA SER A 51 -1.05 -15.10 10.90
C SER A 51 -0.20 -15.89 11.91
N THR A 52 1.00 -16.31 11.53
CA THR A 52 1.96 -17.09 12.32
C THR A 52 3.37 -16.53 12.12
N GLY A 53 4.27 -16.80 13.07
CA GLY A 53 5.67 -16.36 12.98
C GLY A 53 5.87 -14.85 13.10
N VAL A 54 4.86 -14.08 13.49
CA VAL A 54 4.91 -12.63 13.71
C VAL A 54 4.51 -12.28 15.15
N ASN A 55 4.86 -11.07 15.60
CA ASN A 55 4.42 -10.56 16.90
C ASN A 55 2.89 -10.52 16.97
N LYS A 56 2.32 -10.88 18.14
CA LYS A 56 0.88 -10.90 18.40
C LYS A 56 0.20 -9.56 18.08
N GLU A 57 0.88 -8.44 18.30
CA GLU A 57 0.35 -7.09 18.10
C GLU A 57 0.26 -6.66 16.63
N ILE A 58 0.91 -7.38 15.71
CA ILE A 58 0.92 -7.09 14.26
C ILE A 58 0.29 -8.21 13.41
N LYS A 59 -0.15 -9.30 14.04
CA LYS A 59 -0.76 -10.44 13.37
C LYS A 59 -1.99 -10.02 12.57
N ARG A 60 -2.06 -10.40 11.27
CA ARG A 60 -3.16 -10.03 10.34
C ARG A 60 -3.42 -8.52 10.23
N LYS A 61 -2.45 -7.71 10.64
CA LYS A 61 -2.49 -6.26 10.48
C LYS A 61 -1.86 -5.86 9.15
N LYS A 62 -2.04 -4.60 8.78
CA LYS A 62 -1.72 -4.06 7.46
C LYS A 62 -0.94 -2.75 7.57
N LEU A 63 -0.11 -2.52 6.57
CA LEU A 63 0.43 -1.21 6.22
C LEU A 63 0.21 -0.97 4.73
N CYS A 64 0.14 0.30 4.34
CA CYS A 64 -0.01 0.70 2.96
C CYS A 64 1.17 1.53 2.48
N LEU A 65 1.44 1.42 1.18
CA LEU A 65 2.24 2.37 0.43
C LEU A 65 1.36 2.96 -0.66
N TRP A 66 1.42 4.27 -0.86
CA TRP A 66 0.65 4.95 -1.89
C TRP A 66 1.50 6.03 -2.55
N GLY A 67 1.24 6.25 -3.83
CA GLY A 67 1.88 7.32 -4.61
C GLY A 67 1.00 8.56 -4.69
N LYS A 68 1.62 9.73 -4.87
CA LYS A 68 1.00 10.96 -5.35
C LYS A 68 1.79 11.46 -6.55
N ARG A 69 1.11 11.95 -7.58
CA ARG A 69 1.75 12.57 -8.73
C ARG A 69 2.37 13.92 -8.34
N GLU A 70 3.64 14.12 -8.71
CA GLU A 70 4.34 15.40 -8.55
C GLU A 70 5.17 15.69 -9.80
N ASN A 71 4.80 16.71 -10.60
CA ASN A 71 5.57 17.29 -11.71
C ASN A 71 6.52 16.31 -12.46
N GLY A 72 5.97 15.33 -13.17
CA GLY A 72 6.81 14.39 -13.94
C GLY A 72 7.28 13.16 -13.17
N SER A 73 7.17 13.15 -11.83
CA SER A 73 7.50 12.02 -10.94
C SER A 73 6.30 11.53 -10.09
N VAL A 74 6.52 10.50 -9.27
CA VAL A 74 5.58 10.03 -8.26
C VAL A 74 6.28 10.02 -6.90
N LYS A 75 5.75 10.78 -5.95
CA LYS A 75 6.19 10.73 -4.54
C LYS A 75 5.46 9.59 -3.84
N TRP A 76 6.20 8.80 -3.07
CA TRP A 76 5.65 7.67 -2.33
C TRP A 76 5.60 7.94 -0.84
N PHE A 77 4.52 7.47 -0.23
CA PHE A 77 4.27 7.50 1.19
C PHE A 77 4.14 6.08 1.73
N CYS A 78 4.31 5.92 3.03
CA CYS A 78 4.20 4.65 3.73
C CYS A 78 3.61 4.88 5.12
N GLY A 79 2.59 4.10 5.48
CA GLY A 79 1.92 4.29 6.76
C GLY A 79 0.84 3.26 7.04
N GLN A 80 -0.07 3.67 7.92
CA GLN A 80 -1.27 2.88 8.21
C GLN A 80 -2.14 2.70 6.96
N PRO A 81 -3.08 1.74 6.98
CA PRO A 81 -3.96 1.49 5.85
C PRO A 81 -4.70 2.73 5.34
N VAL A 82 -4.69 2.89 4.02
CA VAL A 82 -5.42 3.93 3.29
C VAL A 82 -6.20 3.32 2.13
N THR A 83 -7.23 4.02 1.66
CA THR A 83 -7.95 3.72 0.42
C THR A 83 -7.91 4.92 -0.51
N ARG A 84 -7.92 4.66 -1.81
CA ARG A 84 -7.95 5.69 -2.85
C ARG A 84 -9.37 5.87 -3.39
N ALA A 85 -9.89 7.10 -3.27
CA ALA A 85 -11.19 7.46 -3.84
C ALA A 85 -11.06 7.98 -5.27
N ASP A 86 -10.06 8.83 -5.50
CA ASP A 86 -9.73 9.49 -6.77
C ASP A 86 -8.22 9.48 -7.04
N ASP A 87 -7.78 9.95 -8.21
CA ASP A 87 -6.38 9.84 -8.63
C ASP A 87 -5.39 10.61 -7.74
N ASP A 88 -5.82 11.67 -7.05
CA ASP A 88 -4.91 12.55 -6.32
C ASP A 88 -5.03 12.42 -4.80
N SER A 89 -6.08 11.78 -4.29
CA SER A 89 -6.37 11.72 -2.86
C SER A 89 -6.48 10.29 -2.32
N VAL A 90 -6.04 10.13 -1.07
CA VAL A 90 -6.26 8.92 -0.27
C VAL A 90 -6.86 9.29 1.07
N ALA A 91 -7.61 8.37 1.67
CA ALA A 91 -8.19 8.51 2.99
C ALA A 91 -7.77 7.34 3.88
N ASP A 92 -7.72 7.56 5.20
CA ASP A 92 -7.45 6.49 6.15
C ASP A 92 -8.50 5.37 6.03
N ALA A 93 -8.04 4.13 5.94
CA ALA A 93 -8.89 2.95 5.96
C ALA A 93 -8.98 2.42 7.39
N LYS A 94 -9.99 2.86 8.15
CA LYS A 94 -10.19 2.49 9.56
C LYS A 94 -10.90 1.14 9.69
N ASP A 95 -10.21 0.05 9.34
CA ASP A 95 -10.75 -1.32 9.38
C ASP A 95 -10.34 -2.11 10.64
N GLY A 96 -9.65 -1.47 11.59
CA GLY A 96 -9.20 -2.10 12.83
C GLY A 96 -8.02 -3.05 12.64
N LYS A 97 -7.45 -3.12 11.44
CA LYS A 97 -6.30 -3.95 11.09
C LYS A 97 -5.04 -3.12 10.88
N GLU A 98 -4.98 -1.91 11.40
CA GLU A 98 -3.85 -1.01 11.26
C GLU A 98 -2.72 -1.42 12.20
N ILE A 99 -1.50 -1.56 11.67
CA ILE A 99 -0.31 -1.69 12.52
C ILE A 99 -0.18 -0.43 13.37
N ASP A 100 0.01 -0.61 14.68
CA ASP A 100 0.24 0.52 15.58
C ASP A 100 1.52 1.24 15.19
N THR A 101 1.50 2.58 15.22
CA THR A 101 2.63 3.42 14.82
C THR A 101 3.93 3.09 15.55
N LYS A 102 3.87 2.55 16.78
CA LYS A 102 5.06 2.11 17.53
C LYS A 102 5.79 0.94 16.86
N HIS A 103 5.09 0.13 16.06
CA HIS A 103 5.65 -0.99 15.29
C HIS A 103 6.04 -0.59 13.86
N LEU A 104 5.65 0.61 13.40
CA LEU A 104 6.06 1.11 12.11
C LEU A 104 7.46 1.76 12.24
N PRO A 105 8.38 1.50 11.29
CA PRO A 105 9.61 2.26 11.15
C PRO A 105 9.33 3.76 11.05
N SER A 106 10.26 4.61 11.46
CA SER A 106 10.09 6.07 11.38
C SER A 106 9.77 6.57 9.96
N THR A 107 10.27 5.89 8.94
CA THR A 107 10.06 6.17 7.51
C THR A 107 8.75 5.64 6.94
N CYS A 108 7.90 5.03 7.77
CA CYS A 108 6.60 4.49 7.38
C CYS A 108 5.50 4.94 8.36
N ARG A 109 5.47 6.23 8.68
CA ARG A 109 4.48 6.85 9.59
C ARG A 109 3.77 8.04 8.93
N ASP A 110 3.75 8.07 7.60
CA ASP A 110 3.03 9.09 6.84
C ASP A 110 1.52 8.95 7.09
N LYS A 111 0.82 10.08 7.09
CA LYS A 111 -0.63 10.17 7.18
C LYS A 111 -1.23 10.30 5.79
N ALA A 112 -2.48 9.87 5.62
CA ALA A 112 -3.21 10.10 4.37
C ALA A 112 -3.24 11.60 3.97
N SER A 113 -3.29 12.50 4.95
CA SER A 113 -3.24 13.95 4.75
C SER A 113 -1.94 14.47 4.15
N ASP A 114 -0.83 13.74 4.28
CA ASP A 114 0.48 14.18 3.79
C ASP A 114 0.58 14.04 2.26
N ALA A 115 -0.35 13.30 1.66
CA ALA A 115 -0.52 13.16 0.23
C ALA A 115 -1.56 14.15 -0.37
N LYS A 116 -2.04 15.14 0.39
CA LYS A 116 -2.88 16.23 -0.13
C LYS A 116 -2.07 17.25 -0.93
#